data_AF-A0A0C3IWJ5-F1
#
_entry.id   AF-A0A0C3IWJ5-F1
#
_cell.length_a   1.000
_cell.length_b   1.000
_cell.length_c   1.000
_cell.angle_alpha   90.00
_cell.angle_beta   90.00
_cell.angle_gamma   90.00
#
_symmetry.space_group_name_H-M   'P 1'
#
loop_
_entity.id
_entity.type
_entity.pdbx_description
1 polymer ?
#
loop_
_entity_poly.entity_id
_entity_poly.type
_entity_poly.pdbx_seq_one_letter_code
_entity_poly.pdbx_strand_id
1 'polypeptide(L)'
;AKWTNEEVTALVNYLHTNCSEQADAGNFQQVTYAKAAESIRKLHRSGKIKDLKNVLIKWGLLKHTYNAIMTYHSRSGEHWDNENGANICGVADAEKWAKFVSQNVAMKPFCNKGWQYLPMMEDIFPQG
;
A
#
# COMPACT_ATOMS: atom_id res chain seq x y z
N ALA A 1 -8.85 -7.51 -11.08
CA ALA A 1 -9.56 -6.31 -11.58
C ALA A 1 -8.53 -5.20 -11.78
N LYS A 2 -8.59 -4.43 -12.87
CA LYS A 2 -7.72 -3.27 -13.08
C LYS A 2 -8.17 -2.14 -12.14
N TRP A 3 -7.25 -1.60 -11.35
CA TRP A 3 -7.50 -0.49 -10.43
C TRP A 3 -6.87 0.78 -10.99
N THR A 4 -7.61 1.89 -10.99
CA THR A 4 -7.04 3.21 -11.29
C THR A 4 -6.38 3.80 -10.04
N ASN A 5 -5.56 4.84 -10.21
CA ASN A 5 -4.94 5.51 -9.05
C ASN A 5 -6.02 6.12 -8.15
N GLU A 6 -7.04 6.74 -8.74
CA GLU A 6 -8.16 7.35 -8.03
C GLU A 6 -8.96 6.33 -7.22
N GLU A 7 -9.22 5.14 -7.78
CA GLU A 7 -9.89 4.06 -7.04
C GLU A 7 -9.04 3.58 -5.84
N VAL A 8 -7.72 3.52 -5.99
CA VAL A 8 -6.81 3.12 -4.89
C VAL A 8 -6.72 4.20 -3.83
N THR A 9 -6.55 5.47 -4.23
CA THR A 9 -6.55 6.62 -3.32
C THR A 9 -7.86 6.68 -2.53
N ALA A 10 -9.00 6.49 -3.20
CA ALA A 10 -10.30 6.47 -2.53
C ALA A 10 -10.42 5.33 -1.51
N LEU A 11 -9.87 4.15 -1.80
CA LEU A 11 -9.84 3.05 -0.84
C LEU A 11 -9.01 3.41 0.40
N VAL A 12 -7.78 3.87 0.21
CA VAL A 12 -6.88 4.19 1.33
C VAL A 12 -7.46 5.34 2.17
N ASN A 13 -7.92 6.42 1.54
CA ASN A 13 -8.52 7.56 2.23
C ASN A 13 -9.77 7.14 3.02
N TYR A 14 -10.61 6.28 2.45
CA TYR A 14 -11.81 5.80 3.14
C TYR A 14 -11.44 5.04 4.41
N LEU A 15 -10.48 4.12 4.33
CA LEU A 15 -10.06 3.33 5.50
C LEU A 15 -9.34 4.18 6.55
N HIS A 16 -8.50 5.13 6.11
CA HIS A 16 -7.83 6.09 7.00
C HIS A 16 -8.82 6.98 7.75
N THR A 17 -9.81 7.54 7.04
CA THR A 17 -10.86 8.37 7.66
C THR A 17 -11.69 7.57 8.68
N ASN A 18 -11.86 6.27 8.45
CA ASN A 18 -12.62 5.37 9.32
C ASN A 18 -11.68 4.52 10.20
N CYS A 19 -10.46 4.99 10.50
CA CYS A 19 -9.47 4.22 11.26
C CYS A 19 -9.98 3.83 12.66
N SER A 20 -10.91 4.59 13.25
CA SER A 20 -11.56 4.22 14.51
C SER A 20 -12.44 2.97 14.44
N GLU A 21 -12.85 2.54 13.23
CA GLU A 21 -13.60 1.28 13.00
C GLU A 21 -12.67 0.08 12.80
N GLN A 22 -11.36 0.26 12.97
CA GLN A 22 -10.39 -0.81 12.87
C GLN A 22 -10.70 -1.92 13.87
N ALA A 23 -10.62 -3.16 13.39
CA ALA A 23 -10.79 -4.35 14.20
C ALA A 23 -9.42 -4.82 14.70
N ASP A 24 -8.74 -5.66 13.93
CA ASP A 24 -7.51 -6.34 14.35
C ASP A 24 -6.38 -6.16 13.33
N ALA A 25 -5.20 -5.77 13.81
CA ALA A 25 -3.95 -5.70 13.04
C ALA A 25 -4.10 -5.06 11.65
N GLY A 26 -4.70 -3.87 11.55
CA GLY A 26 -4.90 -3.21 10.25
C GLY A 26 -6.09 -3.71 9.42
N ASN A 27 -6.90 -4.60 9.97
CA ASN A 27 -8.13 -5.04 9.31
C ASN A 27 -9.33 -4.27 9.82
N PHE A 28 -10.31 -4.12 8.95
CA PHE A 28 -11.61 -3.53 9.26
C PHE A 28 -12.70 -4.61 9.19
N GLN A 29 -13.86 -4.29 9.74
CA GLN A 29 -15.03 -5.15 9.60
C GLN A 29 -15.48 -5.22 8.13
N GLN A 30 -16.15 -6.32 7.75
CA GLN A 30 -16.67 -6.49 6.39
C GLN A 30 -17.59 -5.33 5.97
N VAL A 31 -18.37 -4.80 6.92
CA VAL A 31 -19.25 -3.64 6.68
C VAL A 31 -18.47 -2.40 6.24
N THR A 32 -17.31 -2.13 6.83
CA THR A 32 -16.45 -1.00 6.45
C THR A 32 -15.91 -1.16 5.03
N TYR A 33 -15.47 -2.36 4.66
CA TYR A 33 -15.03 -2.64 3.28
C TYR A 33 -16.18 -2.58 2.27
N ALA A 34 -17.40 -2.97 2.66
CA ALA A 34 -18.58 -2.87 1.80
C ALA A 34 -18.91 -1.40 1.51
N LYS A 35 -18.92 -0.54 2.54
CA LYS A 35 -19.09 0.91 2.38
C LYS A 35 -17.95 1.54 1.56
N ALA A 36 -16.72 1.08 1.72
CA ALA A 36 -15.60 1.50 0.89
C ALA A 36 -15.85 1.16 -0.60
N ALA A 37 -16.34 -0.05 -0.90
CA ALA A 37 -16.70 -0.45 -2.25
C ALA A 37 -17.80 0.44 -2.85
N GLU A 38 -18.81 0.81 -2.07
CA GLU A 38 -19.86 1.75 -2.48
C GLU A 38 -19.31 3.14 -2.79
N SER A 39 -18.37 3.63 -1.98
CA SER A 39 -17.68 4.91 -2.23
C SER A 39 -16.88 4.87 -3.54
N ILE A 40 -16.08 3.81 -3.74
CA ILE A 40 -15.25 3.63 -4.95
C ILE A 40 -16.12 3.46 -6.20
N ARG A 41 -17.30 2.84 -6.10
CA ARG A 41 -18.23 2.66 -7.22
C ARG A 41 -18.61 3.99 -7.89
N LYS A 42 -18.64 5.10 -7.14
CA LYS A 42 -18.92 6.44 -7.69
C LYS A 42 -17.84 6.94 -8.66
N LEU A 43 -16.64 6.37 -8.59
CA LEU A 43 -15.50 6.70 -9.47
C LEU A 43 -15.44 5.81 -10.72
N HIS A 44 -16.35 4.86 -10.86
CA HIS A 44 -16.36 3.91 -11.96
C HIS A 44 -16.55 4.61 -13.31
N ARG A 45 -15.60 4.40 -14.23
CA ARG A 45 -15.66 4.91 -15.61
C ARG A 45 -15.86 3.81 -16.65
N SER A 46 -15.23 2.65 -16.46
CA SER A 46 -15.33 1.51 -17.37
C SER A 46 -14.80 0.22 -16.73
N GLY A 47 -15.11 -0.93 -17.34
CA GLY A 47 -14.64 -2.25 -16.92
C GLY A 47 -15.42 -2.85 -15.75
N LYS A 48 -14.75 -3.62 -14.90
CA LYS A 48 -15.39 -4.29 -13.74
C LYS A 48 -15.54 -3.32 -12.55
N ILE A 49 -16.77 -3.18 -12.05
CA ILE A 49 -17.07 -2.50 -10.78
C ILE A 49 -16.40 -3.25 -9.62
N LYS A 50 -15.76 -2.51 -8.71
CA LYS A 50 -15.07 -3.10 -7.56
C LYS A 50 -16.10 -3.47 -6.49
N ASP A 51 -16.31 -4.77 -6.33
CA ASP A 51 -17.13 -5.34 -5.26
C ASP A 51 -16.33 -5.50 -3.95
N LEU A 52 -17.00 -5.93 -2.89
CA LEU A 52 -16.38 -6.22 -1.59
C LEU A 52 -15.17 -7.16 -1.71
N LYS A 53 -15.28 -8.21 -2.50
CA LYS A 53 -14.19 -9.18 -2.73
C LYS A 53 -12.99 -8.50 -3.37
N ASN A 54 -13.21 -7.61 -4.33
CA ASN A 54 -12.14 -6.83 -4.95
C ASN A 54 -11.46 -5.88 -3.96
N VAL A 55 -12.23 -5.21 -3.10
CA VAL A 55 -11.69 -4.32 -2.05
C VAL A 55 -10.82 -5.12 -1.08
N LEU A 56 -11.30 -6.26 -0.56
CA LEU A 56 -10.54 -7.12 0.36
C LEU A 56 -9.20 -7.57 -0.23
N ILE A 57 -9.22 -8.06 -1.47
CA ILE A 57 -8.00 -8.48 -2.18
C ILE A 57 -7.05 -7.30 -2.33
N LYS A 58 -7.57 -6.13 -2.73
CA LYS A 58 -6.74 -4.95 -2.95
C LYS A 58 -6.11 -4.44 -1.65
N TRP A 59 -6.87 -4.41 -0.56
CA TRP A 59 -6.36 -4.05 0.75
C TRP A 59 -5.26 -5.01 1.21
N GLY A 60 -5.43 -6.32 1.04
CA GLY A 60 -4.38 -7.30 1.33
C GLY A 60 -3.07 -7.03 0.59
N LEU A 61 -3.13 -6.63 -0.68
CA LEU A 61 -1.95 -6.25 -1.47
C LEU A 61 -1.30 -4.94 -0.99
N LEU A 62 -2.11 -3.96 -0.57
CA LEU A 62 -1.61 -2.69 -0.01
C LEU A 62 -0.88 -2.93 1.32
N LYS A 63 -1.45 -3.77 2.20
CA LYS A 63 -0.78 -4.20 3.44
C LYS A 63 0.53 -4.93 3.17
N HIS A 64 0.53 -5.84 2.20
CA HIS A 64 1.75 -6.56 1.82
C HIS A 64 2.84 -5.59 1.32
N THR A 65 2.46 -4.57 0.56
CA THR A 65 3.37 -3.51 0.10
C THR A 65 3.93 -2.71 1.28
N TYR A 66 3.07 -2.27 2.20
CA TYR A 66 3.48 -1.57 3.42
C TYR A 66 4.48 -2.40 4.23
N ASN A 67 4.17 -3.66 4.51
CA ASN A 67 5.06 -4.54 5.28
C ASN A 67 6.41 -4.73 4.58
N ALA A 68 6.44 -4.80 3.24
CA ALA A 68 7.69 -4.90 2.49
C ALA A 68 8.53 -3.62 2.59
N ILE A 69 7.91 -2.45 2.58
CA ILE A 69 8.57 -1.15 2.81
C ILE A 69 9.13 -1.10 4.24
N MET A 70 8.33 -1.46 5.24
CA MET A 70 8.78 -1.50 6.65
C MET A 70 9.93 -2.50 6.86
N THR A 71 9.88 -3.66 6.19
CA THR A 71 10.97 -4.65 6.20
C THR A 71 12.24 -4.10 5.55
N TYR A 72 12.12 -3.28 4.51
CA TYR A 72 13.27 -2.62 3.91
C TYR A 72 13.85 -1.56 4.85
N HIS A 73 12.99 -0.70 5.40
CA HIS A 73 13.34 0.37 6.32
C HIS A 73 14.01 -0.13 7.62
N SER A 74 13.69 -1.35 8.08
CA SER A 74 14.28 -1.92 9.29
C SER A 74 15.70 -2.47 9.10
N ARG A 75 16.20 -2.55 7.86
CA ARG A 75 17.55 -3.05 7.56
C ARG A 75 18.57 -1.93 7.74
N SER A 76 19.65 -2.24 8.45
CA SER A 76 20.73 -1.28 8.69
C SER A 76 21.35 -0.79 7.38
N GLY A 77 21.44 0.53 7.22
CA GLY A 77 22.07 1.19 6.07
C GLY A 77 21.21 1.28 4.82
N GLU A 78 19.94 0.87 4.87
CA GLU A 78 18.98 1.13 3.79
C GLU A 78 18.30 2.49 4.01
N HIS A 79 18.09 3.24 2.93
CA HIS A 79 17.42 4.54 2.97
C HIS A 79 15.99 4.40 2.43
N TRP A 80 15.05 5.15 3.01
CA TRP A 80 13.73 5.30 2.41
C TRP A 80 13.23 6.73 2.62
N ASP A 81 12.65 7.31 1.57
CA ASP A 81 11.83 8.50 1.69
C ASP A 81 10.55 8.40 0.84
N ASN A 82 9.55 9.19 1.20
CA ASN A 82 8.22 9.08 0.60
C ASN A 82 8.13 9.68 -0.82
N GLU A 83 9.18 10.33 -1.31
CA GLU A 83 9.24 10.93 -2.65
C GLU A 83 10.03 10.05 -3.62
N ASN A 84 11.22 9.61 -3.22
CA ASN A 84 12.19 8.88 -4.01
C ASN A 84 12.27 7.38 -3.65
N GLY A 85 11.53 6.91 -2.65
CA GLY A 85 11.52 5.50 -2.26
C GLY A 85 12.88 5.08 -1.72
N ALA A 86 13.44 3.98 -2.23
CA ALA A 86 14.75 3.50 -1.80
C ALA A 86 15.92 4.38 -2.27
N ASN A 87 15.70 5.25 -3.25
CA ASN A 87 16.70 6.19 -3.83
C ASN A 87 18.03 5.50 -4.19
N ILE A 88 17.95 4.33 -4.83
CA ILE A 88 19.11 3.51 -5.17
C ILE A 88 20.03 4.24 -6.15
N CYS A 89 21.28 4.46 -5.73
CA CYS A 89 22.28 5.17 -6.51
C CYS A 89 23.62 4.43 -6.53
N GLY A 90 24.18 4.23 -7.72
CA GLY A 90 25.45 3.53 -7.91
C GLY A 90 25.34 2.00 -7.90
N VAL A 91 26.46 1.35 -8.24
CA VAL A 91 26.49 -0.10 -8.51
C VAL A 91 26.26 -0.93 -7.24
N ALA A 92 26.89 -0.54 -6.13
CA ALA A 92 26.81 -1.29 -4.88
C ALA A 92 25.37 -1.35 -4.32
N ASP A 93 24.64 -0.25 -4.37
CA ASP A 93 23.27 -0.22 -3.88
C ASP A 93 22.30 -0.90 -4.84
N ALA A 94 22.58 -0.86 -6.15
CA ALA A 94 21.82 -1.62 -7.15
C ALA A 94 21.93 -3.14 -6.93
N GLU A 95 23.10 -3.66 -6.54
CA GLU A 95 23.28 -5.08 -6.23
C GLU A 95 22.50 -5.50 -4.98
N LYS A 96 22.57 -4.70 -3.90
CA LYS A 96 21.79 -4.94 -2.67
C LYS A 96 20.28 -4.90 -2.96
N TRP A 97 19.84 -3.92 -3.72
CA TRP A 97 18.44 -3.76 -4.13
C TRP A 97 17.96 -4.96 -4.95
N ALA A 98 18.73 -5.39 -5.94
CA ALA A 98 18.38 -6.55 -6.77
C ALA A 98 18.21 -7.82 -5.91
N LYS A 99 19.10 -8.04 -4.94
CA LYS A 99 18.98 -9.16 -3.99
C LYS A 99 17.71 -9.05 -3.17
N PHE A 100 17.41 -7.88 -2.61
CA PHE A 100 16.23 -7.65 -1.77
C PHE A 100 14.92 -7.86 -2.56
N VAL A 101 14.84 -7.28 -3.76
CA VAL A 101 13.67 -7.35 -4.64
C VAL A 101 13.43 -8.74 -5.21
N SER A 102 14.47 -9.57 -5.36
CA SER A 102 14.31 -10.97 -5.76
C SER A 102 13.43 -11.76 -4.77
N GLN A 103 13.46 -11.37 -3.49
CA GLN A 103 12.67 -11.95 -2.40
C GLN A 103 11.40 -11.13 -2.10
N ASN A 104 11.39 -9.84 -2.44
CA ASN A 104 10.31 -8.89 -2.17
C ASN A 104 9.83 -8.23 -3.46
N VAL A 105 9.18 -9.01 -4.34
CA VAL A 105 8.75 -8.55 -5.67
C VAL A 105 7.83 -7.32 -5.65
N ALA A 106 7.07 -7.13 -4.55
CA ALA A 106 6.22 -5.96 -4.33
C ALA A 106 7.03 -4.65 -4.29
N MET A 107 8.33 -4.70 -3.97
CA MET A 107 9.19 -3.53 -3.84
C MET A 107 9.72 -2.99 -5.16
N LYS A 108 9.61 -3.76 -6.26
CA LYS A 108 10.07 -3.37 -7.61
C LYS A 108 9.73 -1.93 -8.01
N PRO A 109 8.49 -1.44 -7.81
CA PRO A 109 8.11 -0.09 -8.26
C PRO A 109 8.78 1.03 -7.48
N PHE A 110 9.40 0.75 -6.33
CA PHE A 110 9.85 1.74 -5.35
C PHE A 110 11.37 1.93 -5.29
N CYS A 111 12.08 1.50 -6.34
CA CYS A 111 13.52 1.67 -6.45
C CYS A 111 13.92 3.15 -6.32
N ASN A 112 13.27 4.02 -7.11
CA ASN A 112 13.49 5.48 -7.15
C ASN A 112 12.16 6.23 -7.19
N LYS A 113 11.16 5.71 -6.48
CA LYS A 113 9.83 6.31 -6.39
C LYS A 113 9.23 5.96 -5.04
N GLY A 114 8.81 6.97 -4.30
CA GLY A 114 8.15 6.75 -3.02
C GLY A 114 6.73 6.21 -3.16
N TRP A 115 6.05 6.07 -2.03
CA TRP A 115 4.70 5.51 -1.98
C TRP A 115 3.75 6.43 -1.23
N GLN A 116 3.02 7.28 -1.97
CA GLN A 116 2.14 8.31 -1.43
C GLN A 116 1.15 7.86 -0.32
N TYR A 117 0.84 6.56 -0.24
CA TYR A 117 -0.06 6.00 0.77
C TYR A 117 0.63 5.65 2.09
N LEU A 118 1.97 5.72 2.16
CA LEU A 118 2.73 5.33 3.34
C LEU A 118 2.29 6.06 4.61
N PRO A 119 2.13 7.40 4.64
CA PRO A 119 1.70 8.09 5.87
C PRO A 119 0.32 7.63 6.36
N MET A 120 -0.63 7.45 5.44
CA MET A 120 -1.97 6.95 5.79
C MET A 120 -1.92 5.50 6.28
N MET A 121 -1.00 4.69 5.75
CA MET A 121 -0.81 3.32 6.24
C MET A 121 -0.17 3.32 7.62
N GLU A 122 0.81 4.17 7.91
CA GLU A 122 1.40 4.30 9.25
C GLU A 122 0.36 4.72 10.29
N ASP A 123 -0.56 5.63 9.95
CA ASP A 123 -1.68 6.01 10.83
C ASP A 123 -2.63 4.83 11.09
N ILE A 124 -2.86 3.95 10.10
CA ILE A 124 -3.70 2.75 10.25
C ILE A 124 -2.96 1.62 10.98
N PHE A 125 -1.64 1.57 10.87
CA PHE A 125 -0.78 0.59 11.50
C PHE A 125 0.14 1.29 12.48
N PRO A 126 -0.38 1.82 13.60
CA PRO A 126 0.46 2.49 14.57
C PRO A 126 1.55 1.51 15.00
N GLN A 127 2.80 1.87 14.72
CA GLN A 127 3.95 1.13 15.20
C GLN A 127 3.90 1.20 16.73
N GLY A 128 3.92 0.04 17.38
CA GLY A 128 3.95 -0.06 18.84
C GLY A 128 5.23 0.52 19.43
#